data_AF-A0A7W4CRT5-F1
#
_entry.id   AF-A0A7W4CRT5-F1
#
_cell.length_a   1.000
_cell.length_b   1.000
_cell.length_c   1.000
_cell.angle_alpha   90.00
_cell.angle_beta   90.00
_cell.angle_gamma   90.00
#
_symmetry.space_group_name_H-M   'P 1'
#
loop_
_entity.id
_entity.type
_entity.pdbx_description
1 polymer ?
#
loop_
_entity_poly.entity_id
_entity_poly.type
_entity_poly.pdbx_seq_one_letter_code
_entity_poly.pdbx_strand_id
1 'polypeptide(L)'
;MFNYEEILDDLPMDQIAHEVGEPRAEVENAVRNALPALLMGLGANAQDPAGEASLARALQDHDPALLRGGVNLSQVDTAEGAKISHNIFGRNEEAVVNQLGGLGGGSGLIQKLIPILAPIVMSWLAGKFMGRDERQGQPEATPTGRGGGGLGDILGQVLGGGRGEQAPPPSTPQTDPQFRAPAPTNTPGAPTMPFPDEDENPLPQTQQTNQPSGGGLGGGVLGQILGDLLGGGRR
;
A
#
# COMPACT_ATOMS: atom_id res chain seq x y z
N MET A 1 15.39 -13.34 3.22
CA MET A 1 14.82 -12.02 3.53
C MET A 1 15.04 -11.17 2.30
N PHE A 2 13.98 -10.56 1.76
CA PHE A 2 14.14 -9.55 0.72
C PHE A 2 14.75 -8.32 1.38
N ASN A 3 15.96 -7.93 0.98
CA ASN A 3 16.63 -6.77 1.53
C ASN A 3 16.44 -5.62 0.56
N TYR A 4 15.80 -4.54 1.00
CA TYR A 4 15.66 -3.34 0.19
C TYR A 4 17.03 -2.73 -0.13
N GLU A 5 18.06 -3.03 0.68
CA GLU A 5 19.43 -2.66 0.42
C GLU A 5 20.00 -3.32 -0.84
N GLU A 6 19.57 -4.54 -1.18
CA GLU A 6 20.07 -5.27 -2.35
C GLU A 6 19.74 -4.54 -3.66
N ILE A 7 18.53 -4.02 -3.80
CA ILE A 7 18.15 -3.22 -4.98
C ILE A 7 18.83 -1.85 -4.95
N LEU A 8 19.04 -1.25 -3.78
CA LEU A 8 19.74 0.04 -3.66
C LEU A 8 21.22 -0.07 -4.07
N ASP A 9 21.88 -1.17 -3.72
CA ASP A 9 23.28 -1.43 -4.07
C ASP A 9 23.47 -1.68 -5.58
N ASP A 10 22.49 -2.29 -6.23
CA ASP A 10 22.52 -2.56 -7.67
C ASP A 10 22.15 -1.32 -8.51
N LEU A 11 21.61 -0.27 -7.89
CA LEU A 11 21.21 0.97 -8.57
C LEU A 11 22.41 1.91 -8.83
N PRO A 12 22.57 2.45 -10.05
CA PRO A 12 23.65 3.34 -10.42
C PRO A 12 23.33 4.77 -9.95
N MET A 13 23.35 4.99 -8.63
CA MET A 13 22.90 6.23 -7.99
C MET A 13 23.55 7.49 -8.54
N ASP A 14 24.85 7.44 -8.89
CA ASP A 14 25.56 8.57 -9.47
C ASP A 14 25.00 8.97 -10.84
N GLN A 15 24.63 7.98 -11.67
CA GLN A 15 24.06 8.23 -12.99
C GLN A 15 22.60 8.71 -12.87
N ILE A 16 21.81 8.12 -11.96
CA ILE A 16 20.44 8.58 -11.69
C ILE A 16 20.47 10.05 -11.24
N ALA A 17 21.38 10.40 -10.33
CA ALA A 17 21.54 11.76 -9.83
C ALA A 17 21.91 12.75 -10.94
N HIS A 18 22.81 12.36 -11.84
CA HIS A 18 23.13 13.16 -13.01
C HIS A 18 21.93 13.35 -13.95
N GLU A 19 21.13 12.32 -14.19
CA GLU A 19 19.96 12.37 -15.07
C GLU A 19 18.86 13.30 -14.52
N VAL A 20 18.59 13.25 -13.21
CA VAL A 20 17.55 14.09 -12.59
C VAL A 20 18.04 15.52 -12.29
N GLY A 21 19.36 15.70 -12.23
CA GLY A 21 20.04 16.97 -11.95
C GLY A 21 20.06 17.35 -10.47
N GLU A 22 19.99 16.38 -9.55
CA GLU A 22 19.91 16.61 -8.10
C GLU A 22 21.09 15.96 -7.36
N PRO A 23 21.40 16.38 -6.12
CA PRO A 23 22.47 15.78 -5.34
C PRO A 23 22.24 14.30 -5.06
N ARG A 24 23.28 13.48 -5.15
CA ARG A 24 23.22 12.03 -4.85
C ARG A 24 22.52 11.73 -3.53
N ALA A 25 22.79 12.50 -2.48
CA ALA A 25 22.19 12.29 -1.16
C ALA A 25 20.67 12.54 -1.16
N GLU A 26 20.18 13.53 -1.93
CA GLU A 26 18.74 13.81 -2.06
C GLU A 26 18.05 12.72 -2.88
N VAL A 27 18.70 12.29 -3.96
CA VAL A 27 18.24 11.19 -4.81
C VAL A 27 18.17 9.89 -4.01
N GLU A 28 19.20 9.55 -3.24
CA GLU A 28 19.21 8.33 -2.43
C GLU A 28 18.07 8.33 -1.41
N ASN A 29 17.83 9.46 -0.73
CA ASN A 29 16.70 9.60 0.18
C ASN A 29 15.35 9.45 -0.53
N ALA A 30 15.20 10.07 -1.70
CA ALA A 30 13.99 9.96 -2.50
C ALA A 30 13.74 8.52 -2.97
N VAL A 31 14.78 7.82 -3.43
CA VAL A 31 14.71 6.41 -3.86
C VAL A 31 14.34 5.49 -2.69
N ARG A 32 14.94 5.69 -1.51
CA ARG A 32 14.60 4.94 -0.28
C ARG A 32 13.12 5.04 0.10
N ASN A 33 12.49 6.17 -0.18
CA ASN A 33 11.05 6.39 0.06
C ASN A 33 10.18 5.89 -1.10
N ALA A 34 10.64 6.05 -2.35
CA ALA A 34 9.86 5.71 -3.54
C ALA A 34 9.80 4.21 -3.84
N LEU A 35 10.88 3.47 -3.58
CA LEU A 35 10.94 2.02 -3.83
C LEU A 35 9.86 1.23 -3.08
N PRO A 36 9.66 1.42 -1.76
CA PRO A 36 8.55 0.77 -1.05
C PRO A 36 7.19 1.10 -1.64
N ALA A 37 6.97 2.36 -2.05
CA ALA A 37 5.71 2.77 -2.68
C ALA A 37 5.50 2.07 -4.03
N LEU A 38 6.53 1.99 -4.88
CA LEU A 38 6.50 1.25 -6.16
C LEU A 38 6.16 -0.23 -5.95
N LEU A 39 6.81 -0.88 -4.98
CA LEU A 39 6.54 -2.29 -4.66
C LEU A 39 5.13 -2.49 -4.10
N MET A 40 4.63 -1.58 -3.26
CA MET A 40 3.24 -1.64 -2.79
C MET A 40 2.23 -1.41 -3.91
N GLY A 41 2.50 -0.48 -4.84
CA GLY A 41 1.66 -0.25 -6.01
C GLY A 41 1.62 -1.49 -6.91
N LEU A 42 2.77 -2.12 -7.16
CA LEU A 42 2.88 -3.37 -7.91
C LEU A 42 2.09 -4.49 -7.22
N GLY A 43 2.25 -4.63 -5.90
CA GLY A 43 1.52 -5.62 -5.11
C GLY A 43 0.01 -5.37 -5.09
N ALA A 44 -0.44 -4.12 -5.05
CA ALA A 44 -1.86 -3.77 -5.13
C ALA A 44 -2.44 -4.06 -6.51
N ASN A 45 -1.68 -3.79 -7.58
CA ASN A 45 -2.09 -4.06 -8.95
C ASN A 45 -2.10 -5.57 -9.25
N ALA A 46 -1.14 -6.34 -8.72
CA ALA A 46 -1.08 -7.79 -8.86
C ALA A 46 -2.18 -8.55 -8.09
N GLN A 47 -2.92 -7.89 -7.19
CA GLN A 47 -4.11 -8.47 -6.54
C GLN A 47 -5.35 -8.45 -7.46
N ASP A 48 -5.35 -7.59 -8.48
CA ASP A 48 -6.41 -7.56 -9.48
C ASP A 48 -6.04 -8.49 -10.66
N PRO A 49 -6.94 -9.38 -11.12
CA PRO A 49 -6.63 -10.30 -12.22
C PRO A 49 -6.22 -9.61 -13.54
N ALA A 50 -6.80 -8.44 -13.85
CA ALA A 50 -6.42 -7.68 -15.04
C ALA A 50 -5.08 -6.97 -14.86
N GLY A 51 -4.82 -6.49 -13.64
CA GLY A 51 -3.54 -5.94 -13.22
C GLY A 51 -2.40 -6.96 -13.30
N GLU A 52 -2.59 -8.14 -12.71
CA GLU A 52 -1.66 -9.26 -12.79
C GLU A 52 -1.36 -9.66 -14.23
N ALA A 53 -2.37 -9.82 -15.08
CA ALA A 53 -2.17 -10.17 -16.49
C ALA A 53 -1.37 -9.11 -17.25
N SER A 54 -1.61 -7.83 -16.95
CA SER A 54 -0.88 -6.71 -17.55
C SER A 54 0.58 -6.67 -17.08
N LEU A 55 0.82 -6.90 -15.80
CA LEU A 55 2.17 -6.99 -15.23
C LEU A 55 2.92 -8.20 -15.78
N ALA A 56 2.28 -9.36 -15.89
CA ALA A 56 2.88 -10.56 -16.45
C ALA A 56 3.31 -10.37 -17.91
N ARG A 57 2.49 -9.69 -18.72
CA ARG A 57 2.88 -9.31 -20.09
C ARG A 57 4.04 -8.32 -20.08
N ALA A 58 3.97 -7.28 -19.26
CA ALA A 58 5.05 -6.30 -19.17
C ALA A 58 6.39 -6.92 -18.71
N LEU A 59 6.37 -7.91 -17.81
CA LEU A 59 7.56 -8.66 -17.40
C LEU A 59 8.10 -9.60 -18.48
N GLN A 60 7.26 -10.05 -19.42
CA GLN A 60 7.67 -10.83 -20.59
C GLN A 60 8.23 -9.94 -21.71
N ASP A 61 7.67 -8.75 -21.88
CA ASP A 61 8.06 -7.80 -22.91
C ASP A 61 9.34 -7.03 -22.52
N HIS A 62 9.63 -6.88 -21.22
CA HIS A 62 10.86 -6.24 -20.75
C HIS A 62 12.05 -7.20 -20.76
N ASP A 63 13.15 -6.74 -21.37
CA ASP A 63 14.40 -7.50 -21.39
C ASP A 63 15.06 -7.48 -20.00
N PRO A 64 15.26 -8.64 -19.32
CA PRO A 64 16.07 -8.71 -18.11
C PRO A 64 17.54 -8.31 -18.36
N ALA A 65 17.94 -8.07 -19.61
CA ALA A 65 19.24 -7.53 -19.99
C ALA A 65 19.57 -6.19 -19.34
N LEU A 66 18.58 -5.41 -18.88
CA LEU A 66 18.87 -4.19 -18.12
C LEU A 66 19.74 -4.46 -16.88
N LEU A 67 19.76 -5.69 -16.35
CA LEU A 67 20.60 -6.07 -15.21
C LEU A 67 21.86 -6.86 -15.60
N ARG A 68 21.96 -7.30 -16.87
CA ARG A 68 23.04 -8.18 -17.34
C ARG A 68 24.35 -7.38 -17.44
N GLY A 69 25.11 -7.35 -16.35
CA GLY A 69 26.35 -6.57 -16.23
C GLY A 69 26.22 -5.22 -15.53
N GLY A 70 25.09 -4.98 -14.86
CA GLY A 70 24.76 -3.73 -14.16
C GLY A 70 23.68 -2.91 -14.86
N VAL A 71 22.87 -2.18 -14.08
CA VAL A 71 21.79 -1.32 -14.59
C VAL A 71 22.34 -0.29 -15.58
N ASN A 72 21.93 -0.41 -16.84
CA ASN A 72 22.34 0.53 -17.88
C ASN A 72 21.25 1.58 -18.13
N LEU A 73 21.43 2.77 -17.57
CA LEU A 73 20.47 3.87 -17.71
C LEU A 73 20.28 4.35 -19.15
N SER A 74 21.26 4.15 -20.03
CA SER A 74 21.12 4.51 -21.44
C SER A 74 20.11 3.63 -22.19
N GLN A 75 19.71 2.50 -21.62
CA GLN A 75 18.67 1.62 -22.14
C GLN A 75 17.32 1.83 -21.45
N VAL A 76 17.25 2.74 -20.47
CA VAL A 76 16.00 3.08 -19.78
C VAL A 76 15.24 4.08 -20.62
N ASP A 77 14.07 3.67 -21.13
CA ASP A 77 13.12 4.56 -21.78
C ASP A 77 12.22 5.21 -20.71
N THR A 78 12.37 6.51 -20.52
CA THR A 78 11.56 7.28 -19.56
C THR A 78 10.11 7.44 -19.97
N ALA A 79 9.81 7.43 -21.28
CA ALA A 79 8.43 7.48 -21.78
C ALA A 79 7.71 6.14 -21.57
N GLU A 80 8.44 5.03 -21.70
CA GLU A 80 7.95 3.72 -21.28
C GLU A 80 7.77 3.66 -19.76
N GLY A 81 8.77 4.13 -19.00
CA GLY A 81 8.72 4.19 -17.55
C GLY A 81 7.53 4.97 -16.99
N ALA A 82 7.11 6.06 -17.65
CA ALA A 82 5.91 6.80 -17.30
C ALA A 82 4.62 5.98 -17.52
N LYS A 83 4.58 5.11 -18.54
CA LYS A 83 3.43 4.20 -18.74
C LYS A 83 3.43 3.12 -17.67
N ILE A 84 4.60 2.59 -17.30
CA ILE A 84 4.72 1.59 -16.25
C ILE A 84 4.29 2.18 -14.91
N SER A 85 4.77 3.37 -14.54
CA SER A 85 4.36 4.03 -13.30
C SER A 85 2.87 4.29 -13.26
N HIS A 86 2.30 4.72 -14.39
CA HIS A 86 0.87 4.90 -14.53
C HIS A 86 0.11 3.58 -14.39
N ASN A 87 0.62 2.47 -14.92
CA ASN A 87 0.00 1.16 -14.74
C ASN A 87 0.09 0.69 -13.28
N ILE A 88 1.19 0.98 -12.59
CA ILE A 88 1.43 0.60 -11.18
C ILE A 88 0.51 1.36 -10.24
N PHE A 89 0.45 2.69 -10.39
CA PHE A 89 -0.24 3.56 -9.44
C PHE A 89 -1.64 3.97 -9.91
N GLY A 90 -1.91 3.89 -11.22
CA GLY A 90 -3.17 4.31 -11.83
C GLY A 90 -3.54 5.74 -11.44
N ARG A 91 -4.76 5.89 -10.93
CA ARG A 91 -5.29 7.19 -10.45
C ARG A 91 -4.58 7.72 -9.19
N ASN A 92 -3.80 6.88 -8.50
CA ASN A 92 -3.12 7.27 -7.26
C ASN A 92 -1.73 7.84 -7.50
N GLU A 93 -1.23 7.84 -8.75
CA GLU A 93 0.13 8.28 -9.07
C GLU A 93 0.42 9.69 -8.55
N GLU A 94 -0.48 10.63 -8.78
CA GLU A 94 -0.37 12.01 -8.30
C GLU A 94 -0.35 12.10 -6.76
N ALA A 95 -1.17 11.29 -6.10
CA ALA A 95 -1.22 11.23 -4.63
C ALA A 95 0.10 10.66 -4.06
N VAL A 96 0.63 9.61 -4.67
CA VAL A 96 1.91 8.99 -4.30
C VAL A 96 3.05 9.98 -4.51
N VAL A 97 3.09 10.66 -5.65
CA VAL A 97 4.07 11.72 -5.95
C VAL A 97 4.04 12.82 -4.90
N ASN A 98 2.86 13.33 -4.55
CA ASN A 98 2.72 14.40 -3.56
C ASN A 98 3.11 13.94 -2.16
N GLN A 99 2.70 12.73 -1.77
CA GLN A 99 3.02 12.17 -0.47
C GLN A 99 4.52 11.95 -0.32
N LEU A 100 5.17 11.34 -1.31
CA LEU A 100 6.61 11.12 -1.32
C LEU A 100 7.40 12.43 -1.43
N GLY A 101 6.87 13.40 -2.20
CA GLY A 101 7.45 14.73 -2.31
C GLY A 101 7.51 15.46 -0.97
N GLY A 102 6.49 15.30 -0.12
CA GLY A 102 6.44 15.85 1.23
C GLY A 102 7.41 15.21 2.24
N LEU A 103 7.95 14.02 1.94
CA LEU A 103 8.87 13.28 2.82
C LEU A 103 10.35 13.64 2.62
N GLY A 104 10.66 14.68 1.83
CA GLY A 104 12.01 15.25 1.74
C GLY A 104 12.71 15.10 0.40
N GLY A 105 12.01 14.63 -0.64
CA GLY A 105 12.53 14.62 -2.03
C GLY A 105 12.01 15.76 -2.90
N GLY A 106 10.89 16.40 -2.53
CA GLY A 106 10.19 17.35 -3.41
C GLY A 106 9.44 16.63 -4.55
N SER A 107 8.22 17.07 -4.84
CA SER A 107 7.36 16.39 -5.83
C SER A 107 7.99 16.35 -7.23
N GLY A 108 8.77 17.39 -7.60
CA GLY A 108 9.44 17.46 -8.89
C GLY A 108 10.55 16.41 -9.06
N LEU A 109 11.31 16.10 -8.01
CA LEU A 109 12.31 15.02 -8.05
C LEU A 109 11.61 13.66 -8.15
N ILE A 110 10.57 13.44 -7.36
CA ILE A 110 9.81 12.17 -7.40
C ILE A 110 9.19 11.94 -8.78
N GLN A 111 8.64 12.99 -9.42
CA GLN A 111 8.11 12.90 -10.79
C GLN A 111 9.16 12.52 -11.83
N LYS A 112 10.41 12.93 -11.65
CA LYS A 112 11.53 12.54 -12.54
C LYS A 112 12.05 11.14 -12.21
N LEU A 113 12.09 10.77 -10.93
CA LEU A 113 12.61 9.50 -10.47
C LEU A 113 11.69 8.34 -10.82
N ILE A 114 10.39 8.48 -10.64
CA ILE A 114 9.43 7.38 -10.84
C ILE A 114 9.56 6.73 -12.23
N PRO A 115 9.59 7.49 -13.35
CA PRO A 115 9.76 6.92 -14.68
C PRO A 115 11.11 6.23 -14.90
N ILE A 116 12.16 6.60 -14.17
CA ILE A 116 13.47 5.94 -14.26
C ILE A 116 13.49 4.67 -13.40
N LEU A 117 12.91 4.73 -12.20
CA LEU A 117 12.92 3.63 -11.24
C LEU A 117 11.98 2.49 -11.64
N ALA A 118 10.81 2.79 -12.24
CA ALA A 118 9.82 1.78 -12.57
C ALA A 118 10.33 0.69 -13.53
N PRO A 119 10.99 1.01 -14.67
CA PRO A 119 11.61 0.00 -15.55
C PRO A 119 12.69 -0.84 -14.86
N ILE A 120 13.47 -0.24 -13.95
CA ILE A 120 14.57 -0.94 -13.26
C ILE A 120 13.99 -1.96 -12.28
N VAL A 121 13.00 -1.57 -11.48
CA VAL A 121 12.30 -2.48 -10.55
C VAL A 121 11.61 -3.61 -11.31
N MET A 122 11.00 -3.33 -12.46
CA MET A 122 10.39 -4.34 -13.33
C MET A 122 11.42 -5.34 -13.85
N SER A 123 12.57 -4.87 -14.34
CA SER A 123 13.64 -5.74 -14.83
C SER A 123 14.18 -6.66 -13.74
N TRP A 124 14.29 -6.13 -12.52
CA TRP A 124 14.71 -6.88 -11.34
C TRP A 124 13.68 -7.94 -10.94
N LEU A 125 12.40 -7.59 -10.97
CA LEU A 125 11.32 -8.53 -10.72
C LEU A 125 11.23 -9.61 -11.82
N ALA A 126 11.50 -9.25 -13.07
CA ALA A 126 11.56 -10.20 -14.19
C ALA A 126 12.69 -11.22 -13.98
N GLY A 127 13.88 -10.79 -13.54
CA GLY A 127 14.98 -11.69 -13.17
C GLY A 127 14.58 -12.70 -12.08
N LYS A 128 13.93 -12.21 -11.01
CA LYS A 128 13.38 -13.03 -9.92
C LYS A 128 12.29 -14.00 -10.42
N PHE A 129 11.36 -13.53 -11.24
CA PHE A 129 10.27 -14.33 -11.80
C PHE A 129 10.77 -15.46 -12.71
N MET A 130 11.82 -15.19 -13.49
CA MET A 130 12.46 -16.17 -14.37
C MET A 130 13.36 -17.16 -13.60
N GLY A 131 13.45 -17.06 -12.27
CA GLY A 131 14.31 -17.91 -11.44
C GLY A 131 15.80 -17.68 -11.68
N ARG A 132 16.17 -16.52 -12.24
CA ARG A 132 17.55 -16.17 -12.55
C ARG A 132 18.09 -15.27 -11.44
N ASP A 133 18.31 -15.85 -10.26
CA ASP A 133 19.10 -15.20 -9.21
C ASP A 133 20.57 -15.16 -9.66
N GLU A 134 20.99 -14.04 -10.27
CA GLU A 134 22.35 -13.82 -10.77
C GLU A 134 23.44 -13.90 -9.67
N ARG A 135 23.05 -13.98 -8.39
CA ARG A 135 23.97 -14.11 -7.25
C ARG A 135 24.48 -15.53 -7.02
N GLN A 136 23.90 -16.53 -7.68
CA GLN A 136 24.49 -17.86 -7.77
C GLN A 136 24.67 -18.20 -9.25
N GLY A 137 25.91 -18.22 -9.72
CA GLY A 137 26.30 -18.72 -11.05
C GLY A 137 26.08 -20.23 -11.21
N GLN A 138 24.89 -20.70 -10.89
CA GLN A 138 24.44 -22.06 -11.10
C GLN A 138 23.16 -21.99 -11.94
N PRO A 139 23.15 -22.57 -13.15
CA PRO A 139 21.91 -22.85 -13.84
C PRO A 139 21.20 -23.94 -13.04
N GLU A 140 20.38 -23.54 -12.06
CA GLU A 140 19.45 -24.48 -11.46
C GLU A 140 18.49 -24.93 -12.55
N ALA A 141 18.27 -26.24 -12.58
CA ALA A 141 17.66 -26.96 -13.67
C ALA A 141 16.34 -26.35 -14.14
N THR A 142 16.10 -26.51 -15.44
CA THR A 142 14.83 -26.41 -16.17
C THR A 142 13.61 -26.34 -15.25
N PRO A 143 12.69 -25.36 -15.41
CA PRO A 143 11.49 -25.23 -14.59
C PRO A 143 10.56 -26.42 -14.85
N THR A 144 10.87 -27.55 -14.23
CA THR A 144 10.06 -28.76 -14.28
C THR A 144 9.22 -28.76 -13.02
N GLY A 145 7.99 -28.26 -13.15
CA GLY A 145 6.89 -28.75 -12.31
C GLY A 145 6.63 -28.05 -10.99
N ARG A 146 6.84 -26.73 -10.88
CA ARG A 146 6.08 -25.92 -9.91
C ARG A 146 5.26 -24.89 -10.66
N GLY A 147 4.06 -25.31 -11.07
CA GLY A 147 3.08 -24.42 -11.65
C GLY A 147 2.69 -23.33 -10.66
N GLY A 148 2.69 -22.09 -11.14
CA GLY A 148 1.83 -21.02 -10.66
C GLY A 148 2.02 -20.64 -9.19
N GLY A 149 3.16 -20.05 -8.85
CA GLY A 149 3.14 -18.95 -7.89
C GLY A 149 2.92 -17.68 -8.72
N GLY A 150 1.74 -17.08 -8.65
CA GLY A 150 1.42 -15.86 -9.40
C GLY A 150 2.35 -14.72 -9.00
N LEU A 151 2.32 -13.61 -9.74
CA LEU A 151 3.07 -12.42 -9.34
C LEU A 151 2.62 -11.95 -7.95
N GLY A 152 1.33 -12.12 -7.64
CA GLY A 152 0.78 -11.87 -6.32
C GLY A 152 1.39 -12.73 -5.20
N ASP A 153 1.78 -13.99 -5.47
CA ASP A 153 2.42 -14.85 -4.47
C ASP A 153 3.87 -14.46 -4.21
N ILE A 154 4.62 -14.14 -5.27
CA ILE A 154 6.01 -13.68 -5.16
C ILE A 154 6.04 -12.32 -4.45
N LEU A 155 5.20 -11.38 -4.89
CA LEU A 155 5.08 -10.07 -4.24
C LEU A 155 4.51 -10.19 -2.82
N GLY A 156 3.60 -11.14 -2.57
CA GLY A 156 3.06 -11.44 -1.26
C GLY A 156 4.09 -12.04 -0.31
N GLN A 157 5.01 -12.87 -0.80
CA GLN A 157 6.14 -13.37 -0.02
C GLN A 157 7.17 -12.28 0.25
N VAL A 158 7.42 -11.40 -0.73
CA VAL A 158 8.32 -10.25 -0.61
C VAL A 158 7.78 -9.22 0.38
N LEU A 159 6.50 -8.89 0.29
CA LEU A 159 5.84 -7.86 1.10
C LEU A 159 5.35 -8.40 2.46
N GLY A 160 4.96 -9.68 2.50
CA GLY A 160 4.39 -10.35 3.66
C GLY A 160 5.35 -11.24 4.45
N GLY A 161 6.61 -11.38 4.00
CA GLY A 161 7.65 -12.24 4.59
C GLY A 161 8.12 -11.90 6.00
N GLY A 162 7.35 -11.12 6.77
CA GLY A 162 7.58 -10.77 8.18
C GLY A 162 6.45 -11.14 9.14
N ARG A 163 5.38 -11.81 8.69
CA ARG A 163 4.27 -12.24 9.57
C ARG A 163 3.83 -13.67 9.27
N GLY A 164 4.75 -14.60 9.45
CA GLY A 164 4.50 -16.03 9.51
C GLY A 164 4.73 -16.57 10.91
N GLU A 165 4.26 -15.88 11.96
CA GLU A 165 4.19 -16.49 13.28
C GLU A 165 2.91 -17.33 13.31
N GLN A 166 3.14 -18.64 13.24
CA GLN A 166 2.15 -19.69 13.32
C GLN A 166 1.19 -19.41 14.48
N ALA A 167 -0.10 -19.25 14.16
CA ALA A 167 -1.13 -19.33 15.18
C ALA A 167 -1.02 -20.72 15.82
N PRO A 168 -0.79 -20.83 17.15
CA PRO A 168 -0.98 -22.11 17.82
C PRO A 168 -2.45 -22.52 17.65
N PRO A 169 -2.75 -23.78 17.31
CA PRO A 169 -4.13 -24.24 17.16
C PRO A 169 -4.90 -24.04 18.48
N PRO A 170 -6.21 -23.73 18.44
CA PRO A 170 -7.02 -23.67 19.64
C PRO A 170 -7.08 -25.06 20.27
N SER A 171 -6.49 -25.22 21.46
CA SER A 171 -6.70 -26.39 22.31
C SER A 171 -8.19 -26.54 22.59
N THR A 172 -8.81 -27.59 22.07
CA THR A 172 -10.17 -27.97 22.45
C THR A 172 -10.16 -28.42 23.92
N PRO A 173 -11.07 -27.91 24.78
CA PRO A 173 -11.25 -28.49 26.10
C PRO A 173 -11.85 -29.89 25.94
N GLN A 174 -11.06 -30.90 26.27
CA GLN A 174 -11.48 -32.29 26.34
C GLN A 174 -12.52 -32.43 27.47
N THR A 175 -13.77 -32.72 27.12
CA THR A 175 -14.84 -33.00 28.08
C THR A 175 -14.66 -34.38 28.69
N ASP A 176 -14.29 -34.44 29.96
CA ASP A 176 -14.31 -35.65 30.78
C ASP A 176 -15.64 -35.71 31.55
N PRO A 177 -16.47 -36.77 31.41
CA PRO A 177 -17.67 -36.95 32.22
C PRO A 177 -17.32 -37.81 33.45
N GLN A 178 -16.87 -37.19 34.54
CA GLN A 178 -16.84 -37.87 35.85
C GLN A 178 -17.84 -37.25 36.83
N PHE A 179 -18.92 -38.00 37.01
CA PHE A 179 -19.86 -37.93 38.12
C PHE A 179 -19.14 -37.88 39.48
N ARG A 180 -19.36 -36.81 40.25
CA ARG A 180 -19.44 -36.85 41.72
C ARG A 180 -20.18 -35.63 42.27
N ALA A 181 -21.36 -35.84 42.87
CA ALA A 181 -21.93 -34.93 43.88
C ALA A 181 -21.39 -35.35 45.26
N PRO A 182 -21.19 -34.42 46.23
CA PRO A 182 -22.30 -34.07 47.13
C PRO A 182 -22.35 -32.62 47.70
N ALA A 183 -23.59 -32.22 48.02
CA ALA A 183 -24.10 -31.33 49.08
C ALA A 183 -23.81 -29.79 49.11
N PRO A 184 -24.82 -28.96 49.49
CA PRO A 184 -24.72 -27.50 49.54
C PRO A 184 -24.43 -26.96 50.95
N THR A 185 -23.59 -25.93 51.05
CA THR A 185 -23.52 -25.08 52.25
C THR A 185 -23.53 -23.61 51.86
N ASN A 186 -24.61 -22.93 52.28
CA ASN A 186 -24.81 -21.48 52.26
C ASN A 186 -23.65 -20.71 52.91
N THR A 187 -23.26 -19.57 52.32
CA THR A 187 -22.84 -18.39 53.08
C THR A 187 -23.16 -17.13 52.23
N PRO A 188 -23.89 -16.15 52.78
CA PRO A 188 -24.24 -14.91 52.10
C PRO A 188 -23.14 -13.86 52.27
N GLY A 189 -22.71 -13.25 51.17
CA GLY A 189 -21.69 -12.21 51.17
C GLY A 189 -21.65 -11.49 49.84
N ALA A 190 -22.60 -10.58 49.62
CA ALA A 190 -22.57 -9.63 48.53
C ALA A 190 -21.51 -8.55 48.79
N PRO A 191 -20.68 -8.20 47.80
CA PRO A 191 -20.22 -6.83 47.64
C PRO A 191 -21.16 -6.11 46.67
N THR A 192 -22.08 -5.32 47.22
CA THR A 192 -22.77 -4.26 46.48
C THR A 192 -21.72 -3.27 45.99
N MET A 193 -21.40 -3.26 44.70
CA MET A 193 -20.75 -2.10 44.11
C MET A 193 -21.80 -1.01 43.85
N PRO A 194 -21.56 0.24 44.27
CA PRO A 194 -22.48 1.35 44.04
C PRO A 194 -22.58 1.65 42.55
N PHE A 195 -23.81 1.66 42.04
CA PHE A 195 -24.13 2.30 40.76
C PHE A 195 -23.92 3.82 40.91
N PRO A 196 -23.27 4.50 39.97
CA PRO A 196 -23.31 5.95 39.91
C PRO A 196 -24.74 6.41 39.57
N ASP A 197 -25.22 7.37 40.36
CA ASP A 197 -26.54 7.98 40.30
C ASP A 197 -26.87 8.51 38.89
N GLU A 198 -27.97 8.02 38.34
CA GLU A 198 -28.74 8.69 37.29
C GLU A 198 -29.60 9.75 37.97
N ASP A 199 -29.12 10.99 38.05
CA ASP A 199 -29.99 12.12 38.32
C ASP A 199 -29.62 13.35 37.47
N GLU A 200 -30.71 13.96 36.99
CA GLU A 200 -30.83 15.33 36.49
C GLU A 200 -30.05 15.74 35.22
N ASN A 201 -30.74 15.69 34.07
CA ASN A 201 -30.52 16.69 33.02
C ASN A 201 -31.81 17.48 32.76
N PRO A 202 -32.00 18.65 33.41
CA PRO A 202 -33.05 19.57 33.05
C PRO A 202 -32.65 20.42 31.83
N LEU A 203 -33.62 20.57 30.92
CA LEU A 203 -33.72 21.52 29.81
C LEU A 203 -32.72 22.71 29.80
N PRO A 204 -32.12 23.04 28.65
CA PRO A 204 -31.75 24.40 28.35
C PRO A 204 -32.89 25.14 27.62
N GLN A 205 -33.40 26.14 28.33
CA GLN A 205 -34.29 27.20 27.83
C GLN A 205 -33.61 28.02 26.73
N THR A 206 -34.44 28.49 25.81
CA THR A 206 -34.12 29.45 24.75
C THR A 206 -33.60 30.77 25.34
N GLN A 207 -32.37 31.15 24.99
CA GLN A 207 -31.90 32.52 25.15
C GLN A 207 -31.86 33.23 23.79
N GLN A 208 -32.76 34.20 23.74
CA GLN A 208 -32.95 35.28 22.81
C GLN A 208 -31.75 36.23 22.84
N THR A 209 -31.14 36.52 21.67
CA THR A 209 -30.45 37.80 21.43
C THR A 209 -30.71 38.27 20.01
N ASN A 210 -31.00 39.56 19.94
CA ASN A 210 -31.60 40.32 18.86
C ASN A 210 -30.53 40.90 17.90
N GLN A 211 -30.79 40.84 16.59
CA GLN A 211 -30.42 41.83 15.54
C GLN A 211 -28.94 41.99 15.07
N PRO A 212 -28.66 42.66 13.92
CA PRO A 212 -29.35 42.63 12.61
C PRO A 212 -28.38 42.57 11.38
N SER A 213 -28.96 42.26 10.22
CA SER A 213 -28.67 42.78 8.87
C SER A 213 -27.22 42.95 8.36
N GLY A 214 -26.88 42.22 7.28
CA GLY A 214 -25.85 42.69 6.34
C GLY A 214 -25.27 41.64 5.37
N GLY A 215 -25.87 41.52 4.18
CA GLY A 215 -25.20 41.39 2.87
C GLY A 215 -24.16 40.29 2.59
N GLY A 216 -24.42 39.52 1.52
CA GLY A 216 -23.42 38.73 0.76
C GLY A 216 -23.84 37.27 0.59
N LEU A 217 -24.71 36.91 -0.36
CA LEU A 217 -24.35 36.54 -1.74
C LEU A 217 -23.10 35.67 -1.84
N GLY A 218 -23.28 34.36 -2.07
CA GLY A 218 -22.18 33.46 -2.44
C GLY A 218 -22.53 31.98 -2.29
N GLY A 219 -23.43 31.48 -3.13
CA GLY A 219 -23.92 30.11 -3.10
C GLY A 219 -22.85 29.06 -3.42
N GLY A 220 -22.64 28.14 -2.49
CA GLY A 220 -21.99 26.85 -2.73
C GLY A 220 -23.01 25.79 -3.11
N VAL A 221 -22.67 25.01 -4.12
CA VAL A 221 -23.39 23.94 -4.88
C VAL A 221 -24.13 22.87 -4.06
N LEU A 222 -24.11 22.95 -2.73
CA LEU A 222 -24.73 21.98 -1.82
C LEU A 222 -26.20 22.33 -1.49
N GLY A 223 -26.63 23.57 -1.72
CA GLY A 223 -28.02 23.99 -1.55
C GLY A 223 -28.96 23.63 -2.71
N GLN A 224 -28.42 23.22 -3.87
CA GLN A 224 -29.20 23.00 -5.08
C GLN A 224 -29.74 21.57 -5.23
N ILE A 225 -29.15 20.59 -4.56
CA ILE A 225 -29.52 19.17 -4.71
C ILE A 225 -30.64 18.76 -3.74
N LEU A 226 -30.81 19.48 -2.63
CA LEU A 226 -31.88 19.21 -1.65
C LEU A 226 -33.20 19.95 -1.95
N GLY A 227 -33.23 20.83 -2.97
CA GLY A 227 -34.45 21.56 -3.37
C GLY A 227 -35.33 20.85 -4.40
N ASP A 228 -34.82 19.85 -5.11
CA ASP A 228 -35.51 19.27 -6.28
C ASP A 228 -36.44 18.09 -5.94
N LEU A 229 -36.38 17.54 -4.71
CA LEU A 229 -37.13 16.31 -4.36
C LEU A 229 -38.41 16.53 -3.54
N LEU A 230 -38.83 17.78 -3.27
CA LEU A 230 -40.00 18.05 -2.42
C LEU A 230 -41.01 19.06 -2.99
N GLY A 231 -41.00 19.30 -4.31
CA GLY A 231 -41.77 20.40 -4.92
C GLY A 231 -42.51 20.05 -6.21
N GLY A 232 -43.18 18.91 -6.30
CA GLY A 232 -43.83 18.46 -7.56
C GLY A 232 -45.29 18.00 -7.42
N GLY A 233 -46.14 18.78 -6.74
CA GLY A 233 -47.59 18.55 -6.70
C GLY A 233 -48.37 19.57 -7.54
N ARG A 234 -49.39 19.06 -8.27
CA ARG A 234 -50.34 19.71 -9.20
C ARG A 234 -49.92 19.52 -10.67
N ARG A 235 -50.70 18.87 -11.54
CA ARG A 235 -52.17 18.77 -11.68
C ARG A 235 -52.54 17.48 -12.39
#